data_AF-A0AA47MAI8-F1
#
_entry.id   AF-A0AA47MAI8-F1
#
_cell.length_a   1.000
_cell.length_b   1.000
_cell.length_c   1.000
_cell.angle_alpha   90.00
_cell.angle_beta   90.00
_cell.angle_gamma   90.00
#
_symmetry.space_group_name_H-M   'P 1'
#
loop_
_entity.id
_entity.type
_entity.pdbx_description
1 polymer ?
#
loop_
_entity_poly.entity_id
_entity_poly.type
_entity_poly.pdbx_seq_one_letter_code
_entity_poly.pdbx_strand_id
1 'polypeptide(L)'
;MAHYPLSPSLPDHRLEAESEVLESLLGLSTMSNAELNEFLADIAEGKFQDWLLAASETSYSYQIKLLLMTDDQQLTYDRVQQEYNLDPRYSLKVNIDCLHNTSCLPEVDSNTVVKIFGSLSEDGNTVSGYSGSTLAHLVLKLKLEAATVVSIDGTTTTDFQHDFMRDFRFKGIKVVLETSQGDEHMYQMMGEMDRVSEYRTLKRPVDHTTQYDHQQILVMEDNPIVRTAAGFLYDKHPASSSLYILDEHHKPKLIHGDSEPLSADSRLVLVGHGVTNNDGGTSVAGYNAKELAEIIGETYRIGEKIKTVSMASCDVGSDKTFIETLMKGLHEINIETELHLRNTEVQVSHTGEKYTLDFGPNGLEWRHKDDRKQVVATNDREGNLVIRELTGNTGEAIFTSERNSLVFKRLAVMFLRV
;
A
#
# COMPACT_ATOMS: atom_id res chain seq x y z
N MET A 1 37.84 -40.75 55.40
CA MET A 1 37.73 -40.50 53.95
C MET A 1 37.11 -39.13 53.79
N ALA A 2 37.89 -38.17 53.30
CA ALA A 2 37.59 -36.74 53.35
C ALA A 2 37.25 -36.19 51.97
N HIS A 3 36.33 -35.21 51.97
CA HIS A 3 36.09 -34.10 51.03
C HIS A 3 36.06 -34.34 49.51
N TYR A 4 34.91 -34.06 48.89
CA TYR A 4 34.72 -33.04 47.83
C TYR A 4 33.22 -32.68 47.71
N PRO A 5 32.82 -31.39 47.74
CA PRO A 5 31.46 -30.97 47.44
C PRO A 5 31.24 -30.75 45.93
N LEU A 6 29.99 -30.99 45.51
CA LEU A 6 29.44 -30.68 44.19
C LEU A 6 29.59 -29.18 43.86
N SER A 7 30.05 -28.90 42.64
CA SER A 7 30.08 -27.57 42.04
C SER A 7 28.65 -27.02 41.87
N PRO A 8 28.36 -25.76 42.22
CA PRO A 8 27.12 -25.11 41.78
C PRO A 8 27.22 -24.75 40.30
N SER A 9 26.13 -25.01 39.57
CA SER A 9 25.86 -24.51 38.23
C SER A 9 26.06 -23.01 38.15
N LEU A 10 26.86 -22.57 37.18
CA LEU A 10 26.95 -21.17 36.77
C LEU A 10 25.55 -20.68 36.33
N PRO A 11 25.11 -19.48 36.75
CA PRO A 11 23.95 -18.83 36.16
C PRO A 11 24.20 -18.52 34.68
N ASP A 12 23.18 -18.72 33.87
CA ASP A 12 23.15 -18.35 32.46
C ASP A 12 23.12 -16.82 32.31
N HIS A 13 24.30 -16.20 32.37
CA HIS A 13 24.51 -14.75 32.25
C HIS A 13 24.17 -14.17 30.86
N ARG A 14 23.62 -14.98 29.94
CA ARG A 14 23.35 -14.54 28.57
C ARG A 14 21.94 -14.00 28.36
N LEU A 15 20.98 -14.39 29.20
CA LEU A 15 19.59 -13.88 29.14
C LEU A 15 19.39 -12.60 29.97
N GLU A 16 20.13 -12.41 31.07
CA GLU A 16 20.06 -11.17 31.88
C GLU A 16 20.74 -9.98 31.18
N ALA A 17 21.84 -10.22 30.45
CA ALA A 17 22.57 -9.16 29.75
C ALA A 17 21.81 -8.59 28.54
N GLU A 18 20.97 -9.39 27.86
CA GLU A 18 20.13 -8.88 26.75
C GLU A 18 18.92 -8.08 27.27
N SER A 19 18.43 -8.39 28.48
CA SER A 19 17.39 -7.62 29.17
C SER A 19 17.92 -6.27 29.68
N GLU A 20 19.08 -6.25 30.34
CA GLU A 20 19.69 -5.01 30.87
C GLU A 20 20.15 -4.06 29.75
N VAL A 21 20.61 -4.58 28.61
CA VAL A 21 21.03 -3.76 27.48
C VAL A 21 19.85 -3.10 26.77
N LEU A 22 18.70 -3.80 26.65
CA LEU A 22 17.46 -3.20 26.13
C LEU A 22 16.88 -2.15 27.08
N GLU A 23 16.95 -2.37 28.41
CA GLU A 23 16.52 -1.38 29.40
C GLU A 23 17.44 -0.15 29.45
N SER A 24 18.73 -0.31 29.23
CA SER A 24 19.71 0.79 29.20
C SER A 24 19.70 1.61 27.91
N LEU A 25 19.36 1.01 26.76
CA LEU A 25 19.33 1.71 25.45
C LEU A 25 18.07 2.57 25.26
N LEU A 26 17.00 2.29 26.01
CA LEU A 26 15.73 3.02 25.94
C LEU A 26 15.47 3.93 27.16
N GLY A 27 16.37 3.98 28.14
CA GLY A 27 16.23 4.84 29.33
C GLY A 27 15.07 4.46 30.27
N LEU A 28 14.46 3.28 30.08
CA LEU A 28 13.23 2.85 30.75
C LEU A 28 13.42 2.56 32.25
N SER A 29 14.63 2.21 32.68
CA SER A 29 14.92 1.80 34.07
C SER A 29 14.94 2.95 35.09
N THR A 30 14.89 4.20 34.64
CA THR A 30 14.82 5.41 35.50
C THR A 30 13.50 6.17 35.39
N MET A 31 12.58 5.74 34.53
CA MET A 31 11.31 6.40 34.33
C MET A 31 10.34 6.01 35.45
N SER A 32 9.71 7.01 36.05
CA SER A 32 8.56 6.78 36.92
C SER A 32 7.43 6.11 36.13
N ASN A 33 6.54 5.39 36.81
CA ASN A 33 5.37 4.77 36.15
C ASN A 33 4.53 5.80 35.37
N ALA A 34 4.54 7.09 35.76
CA ALA A 34 3.86 8.14 35.03
C ALA A 34 4.55 8.43 33.68
N GLU A 35 5.88 8.59 33.69
CA GLU A 35 6.68 8.83 32.48
C GLU A 35 6.65 7.63 31.53
N LEU A 36 6.67 6.39 32.07
CA LEU A 36 6.53 5.18 31.26
C LEU A 36 5.15 5.11 30.58
N ASN A 37 4.09 5.45 31.30
CA ASN A 37 2.74 5.48 30.73
C ASN A 37 2.59 6.59 29.69
N GLU A 38 3.22 7.75 29.90
CA GLU A 38 3.27 8.85 28.93
C GLU A 38 4.02 8.43 27.66
N PHE A 39 5.18 7.78 27.79
CA PHE A 39 5.93 7.25 26.65
C PHE A 39 5.19 6.15 25.88
N LEU A 40 4.51 5.23 26.58
CA LEU A 40 3.67 4.22 25.93
C LEU A 40 2.45 4.84 25.24
N ALA A 41 1.89 5.92 25.82
CA ALA A 41 0.84 6.71 25.19
C ALA A 41 1.35 7.40 23.93
N ASP A 42 2.55 7.98 23.93
CA ASP A 42 3.18 8.61 22.75
C ASP A 42 3.44 7.59 21.63
N ILE A 43 3.89 6.37 21.97
CA ILE A 43 4.04 5.28 20.99
C ILE A 43 2.68 4.85 20.43
N ALA A 44 1.65 4.77 21.27
CA ALA A 44 0.30 4.43 20.83
C ALA A 44 -0.28 5.54 19.94
N GLU A 45 -0.09 6.80 20.29
CA GLU A 45 -0.52 7.97 19.54
C GLU A 45 0.20 8.06 18.18
N GLY A 46 1.51 7.80 18.14
CA GLY A 46 2.25 7.66 16.88
C GLY A 46 1.64 6.59 15.96
N LYS A 47 1.32 5.41 16.52
CA LYS A 47 0.64 4.33 15.76
C LYS A 47 -0.77 4.71 15.29
N PHE A 48 -1.52 5.52 16.04
CA PHE A 48 -2.82 6.01 15.61
C PHE A 48 -2.69 7.00 14.46
N GLN A 49 -1.72 7.91 14.52
CA GLN A 49 -1.47 8.88 13.46
C GLN A 49 -1.10 8.18 12.14
N ASP A 50 -0.30 7.13 12.23
CA ASP A 50 0.05 6.27 11.09
C ASP A 50 -1.19 5.61 10.45
N TRP A 51 -2.11 5.12 11.28
CA TRP A 51 -3.37 4.52 10.82
C TRP A 51 -4.30 5.54 10.17
N LEU A 52 -4.37 6.75 10.73
CA LEU A 52 -5.18 7.84 10.17
C LEU A 52 -4.63 8.32 8.82
N LEU A 53 -3.30 8.38 8.67
CA LEU A 53 -2.66 8.67 7.40
C LEU A 53 -2.95 7.58 6.37
N ALA A 54 -2.77 6.31 6.73
CA ALA A 54 -3.07 5.18 5.84
C ALA A 54 -4.53 5.17 5.39
N ALA A 55 -5.47 5.38 6.32
CA ALA A 55 -6.88 5.52 6.01
C ALA A 55 -7.17 6.69 5.09
N SER A 56 -6.48 7.82 5.27
CA SER A 56 -6.63 8.96 4.36
C SER A 56 -6.23 8.61 2.93
N GLU A 57 -5.14 7.86 2.76
CA GLU A 57 -4.71 7.40 1.43
C GLU A 57 -5.66 6.33 0.87
N THR A 58 -6.18 5.41 1.69
CA THR A 58 -7.23 4.46 1.28
C THR A 58 -8.49 5.16 0.80
N SER A 59 -8.90 6.26 1.44
CA SER A 59 -10.07 7.06 1.04
C SER A 59 -9.97 7.64 -0.37
N TYR A 60 -8.74 7.77 -0.89
CA TYR A 60 -8.47 8.27 -2.25
C TYR A 60 -8.06 7.20 -3.26
N SER A 61 -7.83 5.97 -2.83
CA SER A 61 -7.26 4.89 -3.66
C SER A 61 -7.99 3.55 -3.51
N TYR A 62 -9.20 3.61 -2.95
CA TYR A 62 -10.04 2.45 -2.70
C TYR A 62 -10.23 1.61 -3.97
N GLN A 63 -10.31 0.30 -3.78
CA GLN A 63 -10.68 -0.63 -4.85
C GLN A 63 -12.19 -0.60 -5.08
N ILE A 64 -12.95 -0.46 -3.99
CA ILE A 64 -14.40 -0.38 -3.99
C ILE A 64 -14.86 0.70 -3.00
N LYS A 65 -15.72 1.61 -3.45
CA LYS A 65 -16.48 2.52 -2.61
C LYS A 65 -17.94 2.08 -2.55
N LEU A 66 -18.37 1.60 -1.39
CA LEU A 66 -19.77 1.27 -1.15
C LEU A 66 -20.54 2.53 -0.77
N LEU A 67 -21.50 2.92 -1.60
CA LEU A 67 -22.40 4.04 -1.35
C LEU A 67 -23.66 3.49 -0.65
N LEU A 68 -23.61 3.43 0.68
CA LEU A 68 -24.62 2.82 1.52
C LEU A 68 -25.76 3.79 1.81
N MET A 69 -26.96 3.51 1.29
CA MET A 69 -28.16 4.29 1.56
C MET A 69 -28.87 3.79 2.82
N THR A 70 -29.14 4.70 3.76
CA THR A 70 -29.81 4.38 5.04
C THR A 70 -31.27 4.79 5.10
N ASP A 71 -31.74 5.53 4.09
CA ASP A 71 -33.15 5.86 3.87
C ASP A 71 -33.48 5.83 2.36
N ASP A 72 -34.75 6.01 2.04
CA ASP A 72 -35.31 6.06 0.69
C ASP A 72 -35.66 7.49 0.23
N GLN A 73 -35.14 8.51 0.91
CA GLN A 73 -35.45 9.90 0.60
C GLN A 73 -34.80 10.33 -0.73
N GLN A 74 -35.55 11.08 -1.55
CA GLN A 74 -35.05 11.53 -2.85
C GLN A 74 -33.75 12.33 -2.75
N LEU A 75 -33.62 13.18 -1.72
CA LEU A 75 -32.41 13.97 -1.48
C LEU A 75 -31.18 13.09 -1.17
N THR A 76 -31.37 11.96 -0.49
CA THR A 76 -30.30 10.98 -0.25
C THR A 76 -29.91 10.32 -1.57
N TYR A 77 -30.88 9.89 -2.38
CA TYR A 77 -30.63 9.30 -3.69
C TYR A 77 -29.85 10.26 -4.61
N ASP A 78 -30.23 11.53 -4.67
CA ASP A 78 -29.58 12.52 -5.52
C ASP A 78 -28.10 12.73 -5.13
N ARG A 79 -27.79 12.79 -3.83
CA ARG A 79 -26.41 12.88 -3.32
C ARG A 79 -25.59 11.62 -3.63
N VAL A 80 -26.18 10.44 -3.43
CA VAL A 80 -25.56 9.16 -3.81
C VAL A 80 -25.25 9.12 -5.31
N GLN A 81 -26.19 9.58 -6.13
CA GLN A 81 -26.00 9.63 -7.58
C GLN A 81 -24.92 10.63 -7.99
N GLN A 82 -24.82 11.78 -7.30
CA GLN A 82 -23.73 12.73 -7.52
C GLN A 82 -22.37 12.11 -7.19
N GLU A 83 -22.22 11.48 -6.02
CA GLU A 83 -20.99 10.78 -5.64
C GLU A 83 -20.64 9.66 -6.63
N TYR A 84 -21.62 8.83 -7.00
CA TYR A 84 -21.45 7.76 -7.99
C TYR A 84 -20.97 8.30 -9.34
N ASN A 85 -21.47 9.46 -9.77
CA ASN A 85 -21.08 10.05 -11.05
C ASN A 85 -19.63 10.56 -11.07
N LEU A 86 -19.02 10.82 -9.91
CA LEU A 86 -17.60 11.19 -9.82
C LEU A 86 -16.71 10.00 -10.17
N ASP A 87 -17.14 8.79 -9.79
CA ASP A 87 -16.37 7.58 -9.99
C ASP A 87 -17.26 6.32 -10.08
N PRO A 88 -17.94 6.12 -11.22
CA PRO A 88 -18.91 5.04 -11.37
C PRO A 88 -18.28 3.66 -11.52
N ARG A 89 -16.96 3.57 -11.75
CA ARG A 89 -16.27 2.32 -12.01
C ARG A 89 -15.91 1.57 -10.73
N TYR A 90 -15.57 2.28 -9.66
CA TYR A 90 -15.24 1.69 -8.36
C TYR A 90 -16.32 1.93 -7.31
N SER A 91 -17.39 2.67 -7.63
CA SER A 91 -18.49 2.89 -6.71
C SER A 91 -19.62 1.87 -6.91
N LEU A 92 -20.14 1.32 -5.82
CA LEU A 92 -21.32 0.44 -5.82
C LEU A 92 -22.41 1.05 -4.95
N LYS A 93 -23.58 1.31 -5.56
CA LYS A 93 -24.75 1.78 -4.83
C LYS A 93 -25.39 0.62 -4.07
N VAL A 94 -25.54 0.77 -2.76
CA VAL A 94 -26.20 -0.21 -1.89
C VAL A 94 -27.49 0.40 -1.39
N ASN A 95 -28.61 -0.18 -1.81
CA ASN A 95 -29.94 0.28 -1.43
C ASN A 95 -30.28 -0.11 0.02
N ILE A 96 -31.23 0.63 0.64
CA ILE A 96 -31.74 0.40 1.98
C ILE A 96 -32.25 -1.05 2.20
N ASP A 97 -32.77 -1.70 1.15
CA ASP A 97 -33.22 -3.09 1.20
C ASP A 97 -32.09 -4.07 1.60
N CYS A 98 -30.84 -3.72 1.31
CA CYS A 98 -29.67 -4.51 1.67
C CYS A 98 -29.26 -4.40 3.14
N LEU A 99 -29.82 -3.46 3.89
CA LEU A 99 -29.56 -3.33 5.34
C LEU A 99 -30.12 -4.50 6.16
N HIS A 100 -31.06 -5.24 5.58
CA HIS A 100 -31.70 -6.40 6.21
C HIS A 100 -31.29 -7.73 5.57
N ASN A 101 -30.55 -7.69 4.46
CA ASN A 101 -30.13 -8.87 3.73
C ASN A 101 -28.65 -8.77 3.32
N THR A 102 -27.78 -9.45 4.06
CA THR A 102 -26.33 -9.46 3.78
C THR A 102 -25.98 -10.14 2.45
N SER A 103 -26.91 -10.85 1.80
CA SER A 103 -26.63 -11.53 0.52
C SER A 103 -26.46 -10.58 -0.67
N CYS A 104 -26.83 -9.31 -0.53
CA CYS A 104 -26.67 -8.30 -1.59
C CYS A 104 -25.52 -7.31 -1.34
N LEU A 105 -24.69 -7.57 -0.32
CA LEU A 105 -23.45 -6.85 -0.11
C LEU A 105 -22.30 -7.61 -0.78
N PRO A 106 -21.39 -6.91 -1.48
CA PRO A 106 -20.14 -7.51 -1.91
C PRO A 106 -19.27 -7.82 -0.69
N GLU A 107 -18.30 -8.71 -0.88
CA GLU A 107 -17.26 -8.92 0.13
C GLU A 107 -16.46 -7.63 0.31
N VAL A 108 -16.16 -7.29 1.56
CA VAL A 108 -15.40 -6.09 1.92
C VAL A 108 -14.05 -6.47 2.50
N ASP A 109 -13.06 -5.64 2.24
CA ASP A 109 -11.70 -5.78 2.75
C ASP A 109 -11.12 -4.42 3.17
N SER A 110 -9.85 -4.42 3.56
CA SER A 110 -9.16 -3.22 4.02
C SER A 110 -9.02 -2.11 2.96
N ASN A 111 -9.25 -2.42 1.68
CA ASN A 111 -9.19 -1.47 0.56
C ASN A 111 -10.58 -0.96 0.17
N THR A 112 -11.63 -1.38 0.90
CA THR A 112 -12.98 -0.91 0.70
C THR A 112 -13.24 0.34 1.55
N VAL A 113 -13.85 1.36 0.94
CA VAL A 113 -14.39 2.53 1.64
C VAL A 113 -15.90 2.40 1.69
N VAL A 114 -16.48 2.53 2.88
CA VAL A 114 -17.94 2.54 3.04
C VAL A 114 -18.39 3.97 3.27
N LYS A 115 -19.07 4.59 2.31
CA LYS A 115 -19.65 5.92 2.45
C LYS A 115 -21.15 5.82 2.70
N ILE A 116 -21.57 6.26 3.89
CA ILE A 116 -22.93 6.17 4.39
C ILE A 116 -23.69 7.45 4.05
N PHE A 117 -24.83 7.30 3.39
CA PHE A 117 -25.74 8.38 3.03
C PHE A 117 -27.07 8.22 3.77
N GLY A 118 -27.60 9.34 4.26
CA GLY A 118 -28.88 9.38 4.96
C GLY A 118 -29.35 10.79 5.28
N SER A 119 -30.59 10.91 5.76
CA SER A 119 -31.21 12.17 6.14
C SER A 119 -30.68 12.63 7.48
N LEU A 120 -30.03 13.79 7.51
CA LEU A 120 -29.50 14.37 8.74
C LEU A 120 -30.61 15.07 9.50
N SER A 121 -30.69 14.85 10.82
CA SER A 121 -31.52 15.70 11.68
C SER A 121 -30.95 17.12 11.74
N GLU A 122 -31.82 18.11 12.01
CA GLU A 122 -31.42 19.52 12.07
C GLU A 122 -30.31 19.79 13.11
N ASP A 123 -30.28 19.00 14.18
CA ASP A 123 -29.29 19.07 15.25
C ASP A 123 -28.03 18.22 14.98
N GLY A 124 -27.99 17.46 13.87
CA GLY A 124 -26.86 16.59 13.51
C GLY A 124 -26.68 15.36 14.40
N ASN A 125 -27.64 15.05 15.28
CA ASN A 125 -27.55 13.93 16.22
C ASN A 125 -27.99 12.59 15.64
N THR A 126 -28.59 12.56 14.45
CA THR A 126 -29.00 11.33 13.78
C THR A 126 -28.77 11.36 12.28
N VAL A 127 -28.53 10.17 11.71
CA VAL A 127 -28.50 9.91 10.27
C VAL A 127 -29.63 8.92 9.99
N SER A 128 -30.63 9.31 9.21
CA SER A 128 -31.85 8.53 8.95
C SER A 128 -32.57 8.07 10.23
N GLY A 129 -32.51 8.90 11.29
CA GLY A 129 -33.05 8.57 12.61
C GLY A 129 -32.19 7.63 13.45
N TYR A 130 -31.07 7.11 12.93
CA TYR A 130 -30.11 6.32 13.70
C TYR A 130 -29.19 7.24 14.51
N SER A 131 -29.02 6.95 15.81
CA SER A 131 -27.91 7.51 16.60
C SER A 131 -26.57 6.91 16.17
N GLY A 132 -25.45 7.50 16.60
CA GLY A 132 -24.11 7.02 16.30
C GLY A 132 -23.94 5.53 16.61
N SER A 133 -24.30 5.11 17.83
CA SER A 133 -24.23 3.70 18.23
C SER A 133 -25.16 2.78 17.41
N THR A 134 -26.38 3.24 17.11
CA THR A 134 -27.32 2.42 16.32
C THR A 134 -26.82 2.21 14.90
N LEU A 135 -26.21 3.25 14.31
CA LEU A 135 -25.61 3.17 12.99
C LEU A 135 -24.35 2.29 13.01
N ALA A 136 -23.51 2.37 14.04
CA ALA A 136 -22.35 1.49 14.18
C ALA A 136 -22.76 0.01 14.28
N HIS A 137 -23.79 -0.30 15.08
CA HIS A 137 -24.36 -1.64 15.15
C HIS A 137 -24.89 -2.14 13.80
N LEU A 138 -25.46 -1.26 12.98
CA LEU A 138 -25.88 -1.61 11.63
C LEU A 138 -24.68 -2.00 10.76
N VAL A 139 -23.62 -1.19 10.74
CA VAL A 139 -22.39 -1.48 9.98
C VAL A 139 -21.77 -2.82 10.39
N LEU A 140 -21.66 -3.08 11.70
CA LEU A 140 -21.16 -4.34 12.25
C LEU A 140 -22.04 -5.53 11.88
N LYS A 141 -23.36 -5.37 11.90
CA LYS A 141 -24.31 -6.43 11.51
C LYS A 141 -24.15 -6.81 10.04
N LEU A 142 -23.82 -5.83 9.20
CA LEU A 142 -23.61 -6.01 7.77
C LEU A 142 -22.22 -6.60 7.43
N LYS A 143 -21.39 -6.89 8.43
CA LYS A 143 -20.02 -7.39 8.27
C LYS A 143 -19.11 -6.44 7.51
N LEU A 144 -19.38 -5.13 7.61
CA LEU A 144 -18.62 -4.10 6.92
C LEU A 144 -17.35 -3.68 7.69
N GLU A 145 -17.08 -4.27 8.85
CA GLU A 145 -15.93 -3.95 9.71
C GLU A 145 -14.56 -4.27 9.10
N ALA A 146 -14.51 -5.03 8.00
CA ALA A 146 -13.27 -5.25 7.28
C ALA A 146 -12.81 -4.01 6.51
N ALA A 147 -13.73 -3.07 6.21
CA ALA A 147 -13.40 -1.78 5.63
C ALA A 147 -12.59 -0.92 6.61
N THR A 148 -11.44 -0.41 6.16
CA THR A 148 -10.58 0.45 6.98
C THR A 148 -11.22 1.81 7.23
N VAL A 149 -11.99 2.31 6.26
CA VAL A 149 -12.58 3.66 6.27
C VAL A 149 -14.10 3.58 6.16
N VAL A 150 -14.78 4.20 7.12
CA VAL A 150 -16.21 4.47 7.05
C VAL A 150 -16.43 5.97 7.03
N SER A 151 -17.06 6.43 5.96
CA SER A 151 -17.35 7.84 5.69
C SER A 151 -18.82 8.14 5.94
N ILE A 152 -19.12 9.31 6.50
CA ILE A 152 -20.51 9.75 6.72
C ILE A 152 -20.78 11.00 5.89
N ASP A 153 -21.80 10.94 5.03
CA ASP A 153 -22.18 12.06 4.18
C ASP A 153 -22.92 13.15 4.97
N GLY A 154 -22.26 14.30 5.06
CA GLY A 154 -22.75 15.53 5.68
C GLY A 154 -22.32 15.71 7.14
N THR A 155 -22.87 16.73 7.80
CA THR A 155 -22.36 17.22 9.09
C THR A 155 -23.11 16.62 10.26
N THR A 156 -22.40 15.87 11.11
CA THR A 156 -22.89 15.28 12.36
C THR A 156 -22.23 15.92 13.58
N THR A 157 -22.81 15.73 14.77
CA THR A 157 -22.20 16.21 16.02
C THR A 157 -21.02 15.35 16.46
N THR A 158 -20.13 15.93 17.26
CA THR A 158 -19.01 15.17 17.88
C THR A 158 -19.53 14.03 18.76
N ASP A 159 -20.65 14.22 19.46
CA ASP A 159 -21.27 13.16 20.28
C ASP A 159 -21.72 11.98 19.41
N PHE A 160 -22.36 12.27 18.27
CA PHE A 160 -22.71 11.23 17.30
C PHE A 160 -21.48 10.47 16.80
N GLN A 161 -20.41 11.18 16.41
CA GLN A 161 -19.17 10.59 15.90
C GLN A 161 -18.48 9.73 16.96
N HIS A 162 -18.43 10.21 18.21
CA HIS A 162 -17.89 9.47 19.35
C HIS A 162 -18.68 8.20 19.61
N ASP A 163 -20.00 8.29 19.71
CA ASP A 163 -20.88 7.15 19.96
C ASP A 163 -20.79 6.11 18.84
N PHE A 164 -20.61 6.55 17.60
CA PHE A 164 -20.36 5.68 16.46
C PHE A 164 -19.05 4.90 16.59
N MET A 165 -17.92 5.61 16.81
CA MET A 165 -16.60 4.96 16.92
C MET A 165 -16.47 4.05 18.14
N ARG A 166 -17.15 4.39 19.25
CA ARG A 166 -17.05 3.65 20.53
C ARG A 166 -17.45 2.18 20.40
N ASP A 167 -18.47 1.88 19.60
CA ASP A 167 -18.96 0.50 19.43
C ASP A 167 -17.94 -0.39 18.70
N PHE A 168 -17.24 0.14 17.71
CA PHE A 168 -16.14 -0.58 17.04
C PHE A 168 -14.97 -0.84 18.00
N ARG A 169 -14.60 0.19 18.79
CA ARG A 169 -13.55 0.08 19.80
C ARG A 169 -13.87 -1.01 20.84
N PHE A 170 -15.11 -1.11 21.30
CA PHE A 170 -15.54 -2.19 22.22
C PHE A 170 -15.43 -3.59 21.62
N LYS A 171 -15.49 -3.71 20.30
CA LYS A 171 -15.27 -4.97 19.57
C LYS A 171 -13.80 -5.21 19.21
N GLY A 172 -12.89 -4.31 19.58
CA GLY A 172 -11.48 -4.37 19.19
C GLY A 172 -11.23 -4.12 17.70
N ILE A 173 -12.21 -3.53 17.02
CA ILE A 173 -12.15 -3.20 15.59
C ILE A 173 -11.58 -1.79 15.47
N LYS A 174 -10.58 -1.66 14.60
CA LYS A 174 -9.91 -0.39 14.32
C LYS A 174 -10.44 0.17 13.01
N VAL A 175 -11.56 0.90 13.09
CA VAL A 175 -12.15 1.60 11.95
C VAL A 175 -11.78 3.07 12.03
N VAL A 176 -11.52 3.69 10.88
CA VAL A 176 -11.36 5.14 10.77
C VAL A 176 -12.66 5.74 10.30
N LEU A 177 -13.16 6.72 11.05
CA LEU A 177 -14.30 7.53 10.66
C LEU A 177 -13.80 8.70 9.81
N GLU A 178 -14.26 8.78 8.57
CA GLU A 178 -14.07 9.93 7.70
C GLU A 178 -15.31 10.83 7.75
N THR A 179 -15.10 12.13 7.95
CA THR A 179 -16.13 13.15 7.80
C THR A 179 -15.60 14.31 6.95
N SER A 180 -16.50 15.06 6.33
CA SER A 180 -16.15 16.25 5.55
C SER A 180 -16.65 17.52 6.21
N GLN A 181 -15.80 18.54 6.29
CA GLN A 181 -16.18 19.89 6.70
C GLN A 181 -15.69 20.88 5.64
N GLY A 182 -16.60 21.31 4.74
CA GLY A 182 -16.22 22.13 3.58
C GLY A 182 -15.27 21.37 2.64
N ASP A 183 -14.08 21.94 2.44
CA ASP A 183 -13.02 21.39 1.60
C ASP A 183 -12.02 20.50 2.36
N GLU A 184 -12.21 20.29 3.67
CA GLU A 184 -11.37 19.43 4.49
C GLU A 184 -12.02 18.06 4.71
N HIS A 185 -11.21 17.01 4.65
CA HIS A 185 -11.51 15.69 5.18
C HIS A 185 -10.85 15.54 6.55
N MET A 186 -11.64 15.05 7.50
CA MET A 186 -11.20 14.74 8.85
C MET A 186 -11.32 13.22 9.06
N TYR A 187 -10.22 12.61 9.42
CA TYR A 187 -10.10 11.18 9.74
C TYR A 187 -9.95 11.05 11.24
N GLN A 188 -10.78 10.23 11.86
CA GLN A 188 -10.82 10.06 13.32
C GLN A 188 -10.78 8.59 13.70
N MET A 189 -10.10 8.30 14.79
CA MET A 189 -10.10 6.98 15.40
C MET A 189 -10.19 7.12 16.92
N MET A 190 -11.01 6.28 17.54
CA MET A 190 -11.09 6.19 18.98
C MET A 190 -10.07 5.18 19.51
N GLY A 191 -9.12 5.69 20.29
CA GLY A 191 -8.10 4.91 20.98
C GLY A 191 -8.54 4.42 22.36
N GLU A 192 -7.56 4.09 23.20
CA GLU A 192 -7.82 3.68 24.57
C GLU A 192 -8.35 4.85 25.41
N MET A 193 -9.14 4.54 26.44
CA MET A 193 -9.80 5.52 27.33
C MET A 193 -10.73 6.52 26.62
N ASP A 194 -11.23 6.15 25.43
CA ASP A 194 -12.16 6.96 24.62
C ASP A 194 -11.57 8.30 24.16
N ARG A 195 -10.23 8.37 24.08
CA ARG A 195 -9.51 9.46 23.42
C ARG A 195 -9.64 9.31 21.91
N VAL A 196 -9.88 10.43 21.22
CA VAL A 196 -9.97 10.48 19.76
C VAL A 196 -8.70 11.10 19.21
N SER A 197 -8.04 10.39 18.30
CA SER A 197 -6.97 10.92 17.46
C SER A 197 -7.57 11.42 16.15
N GLU A 198 -7.06 12.52 15.62
CA GLU A 198 -7.55 13.12 14.39
C GLU A 198 -6.43 13.49 13.39
N TYR A 199 -6.74 13.34 12.11
CA TYR A 199 -5.91 13.80 11.00
C TYR A 199 -6.78 14.58 10.02
N ARG A 200 -6.31 15.77 9.62
CA ARG A 200 -7.02 16.67 8.70
C ARG A 200 -6.22 16.85 7.43
N THR A 201 -6.89 16.79 6.29
CA THR A 201 -6.29 17.03 4.98
C THR A 201 -7.30 17.68 4.04
N LEU A 202 -6.83 18.38 3.02
CA LEU A 202 -7.70 18.94 1.99
C LEU A 202 -8.25 17.83 1.09
N LYS A 203 -9.46 18.03 0.57
CA LYS A 203 -10.05 17.20 -0.49
C LYS A 203 -9.10 17.14 -1.69
N ARG A 204 -8.69 15.94 -2.04
CA ARG A 204 -7.92 15.66 -3.26
C ARG A 204 -8.84 14.96 -4.27
N PRO A 205 -8.79 15.30 -5.56
CA PRO A 205 -9.43 14.47 -6.57
C PRO A 205 -8.73 13.10 -6.60
N VAL A 206 -9.50 12.03 -6.80
CA VAL A 206 -8.94 10.69 -7.07
C VAL A 206 -8.18 10.76 -8.39
N ASP A 207 -6.86 10.61 -8.35
CA ASP A 207 -5.99 10.76 -9.52
C ASP A 207 -5.70 9.41 -10.18
N HIS A 208 -6.53 9.06 -11.17
CA HIS A 208 -6.27 7.95 -12.08
C HIS A 208 -5.57 8.38 -13.37
N THR A 209 -5.07 9.61 -13.46
CA THR A 209 -4.45 10.10 -14.69
C THR A 209 -3.06 9.50 -14.88
N THR A 210 -2.77 9.08 -16.11
CA THR A 210 -1.47 8.53 -16.50
C THR A 210 -0.98 9.24 -17.76
N GLN A 211 0.33 9.44 -17.86
CA GLN A 211 0.97 9.96 -19.08
C GLN A 211 1.16 8.90 -20.19
N TYR A 212 0.73 7.67 -19.91
CA TYR A 212 0.80 6.52 -20.81
C TYR A 212 -0.59 6.24 -21.35
N ASP A 213 -0.67 5.91 -22.65
CA ASP A 213 -1.92 5.47 -23.27
C ASP A 213 -2.36 4.09 -22.75
N HIS A 214 -1.39 3.23 -22.43
CA HIS A 214 -1.58 1.90 -21.88
C HIS A 214 -0.39 1.47 -21.00
N GLN A 215 -0.65 0.61 -20.01
CA GLN A 215 0.37 -0.08 -19.24
C GLN A 215 0.14 -1.60 -19.19
N GLN A 216 1.14 -2.38 -19.59
CA GLN A 216 1.17 -3.82 -19.32
C GLN A 216 1.98 -4.08 -18.05
N ILE A 217 1.39 -4.77 -17.09
CA ILE A 217 2.01 -5.14 -15.83
C ILE A 217 2.26 -6.65 -15.87
N LEU A 218 3.53 -7.06 -15.81
CA LEU A 218 3.95 -8.45 -15.92
C LEU A 218 4.45 -8.95 -14.57
N VAL A 219 3.75 -9.92 -14.00
CA VAL A 219 4.13 -10.67 -12.81
C VAL A 219 5.20 -11.68 -13.19
N MET A 220 6.40 -11.50 -12.67
CA MET A 220 7.58 -12.26 -13.09
C MET A 220 7.79 -13.57 -12.30
N GLU A 221 7.17 -13.73 -11.13
CA GLU A 221 7.28 -14.93 -10.30
C GLU A 221 5.97 -15.29 -9.60
N ASP A 222 5.78 -16.57 -9.29
CA ASP A 222 4.71 -17.04 -8.42
C ASP A 222 5.05 -16.76 -6.95
N ASN A 223 4.85 -15.51 -6.55
CA ASN A 223 5.03 -15.07 -5.18
C ASN A 223 3.83 -14.20 -4.75
N PRO A 224 3.22 -14.44 -3.58
CA PRO A 224 2.06 -13.69 -3.13
C PRO A 224 2.33 -12.18 -2.99
N ILE A 225 3.53 -11.78 -2.53
CA ILE A 225 3.88 -10.36 -2.41
C ILE A 225 3.95 -9.70 -3.78
N VAL A 226 4.53 -10.40 -4.76
CA VAL A 226 4.67 -9.90 -6.13
C VAL A 226 3.30 -9.79 -6.81
N ARG A 227 2.43 -10.80 -6.65
CA ARG A 227 1.05 -10.75 -7.17
C ARG A 227 0.26 -9.60 -6.58
N THR A 228 0.32 -9.42 -5.26
CA THR A 228 -0.35 -8.32 -4.56
C THR A 228 0.15 -6.96 -5.04
N ALA A 229 1.46 -6.77 -5.13
CA ALA A 229 2.07 -5.53 -5.65
C ALA A 229 1.64 -5.24 -7.10
N ALA A 230 1.57 -6.27 -7.95
CA ALA A 230 1.13 -6.11 -9.33
C ALA A 230 -0.37 -5.76 -9.44
N GLY A 231 -1.21 -6.33 -8.56
CA GLY A 231 -2.61 -5.96 -8.41
C GLY A 231 -2.76 -4.48 -8.06
N PHE A 232 -2.05 -3.99 -7.04
CA PHE A 232 -2.09 -2.58 -6.66
C PHE A 232 -1.61 -1.63 -7.78
N LEU A 233 -0.58 -2.01 -8.52
CA LEU A 233 -0.13 -1.24 -9.70
C LEU A 233 -1.20 -1.20 -10.80
N TYR A 234 -1.98 -2.28 -10.97
CA TYR A 234 -3.10 -2.33 -11.91
C TYR A 234 -4.22 -1.40 -11.45
N ASP A 235 -4.62 -1.50 -10.18
CA ASP A 235 -5.72 -0.73 -9.58
C ASP A 235 -5.48 0.78 -9.57
N LYS A 236 -4.23 1.21 -9.68
CA LYS A 236 -3.90 2.62 -9.84
C LYS A 236 -4.45 3.24 -11.15
N HIS A 237 -4.38 2.50 -12.26
CA HIS A 237 -4.86 2.97 -13.57
C HIS A 237 -5.57 1.89 -14.41
N PRO A 238 -6.56 1.14 -13.89
CA PRO A 238 -7.00 -0.11 -14.50
C PRO A 238 -7.80 0.09 -15.79
N ALA A 239 -8.23 1.32 -16.09
CA ALA A 239 -8.80 1.67 -17.39
C ALA A 239 -7.79 1.65 -18.54
N SER A 240 -6.51 1.83 -18.22
CA SER A 240 -5.40 1.85 -19.17
C SER A 240 -4.35 0.82 -18.77
N SER A 241 -4.73 -0.26 -18.07
CA SER A 241 -3.80 -1.28 -17.61
C SER A 241 -4.25 -2.68 -17.95
N SER A 242 -3.28 -3.57 -18.11
CA SER A 242 -3.50 -5.00 -18.26
C SER A 242 -2.47 -5.79 -17.47
N LEU A 243 -2.91 -6.86 -16.83
CA LEU A 243 -2.10 -7.70 -15.95
C LEU A 243 -1.81 -9.03 -16.63
N TYR A 244 -0.53 -9.40 -16.65
CA TYR A 244 -0.01 -10.60 -17.28
C TYR A 244 0.81 -11.42 -16.27
N ILE A 245 0.86 -12.72 -16.48
CA ILE A 245 1.80 -13.65 -15.83
C ILE A 245 2.68 -14.29 -16.90
N LEU A 246 3.81 -14.88 -16.52
CA LEU A 246 4.57 -15.76 -17.40
C LEU A 246 3.97 -17.17 -17.43
N ASP A 247 3.86 -17.75 -18.62
CA ASP A 247 3.55 -19.17 -18.78
C ASP A 247 4.81 -20.06 -18.63
N GLU A 248 4.65 -21.38 -18.80
CA GLU A 248 5.74 -22.37 -18.68
C GLU A 248 6.87 -22.17 -19.70
N HIS A 249 6.66 -21.36 -20.74
CA HIS A 249 7.65 -21.03 -21.78
C HIS A 249 8.13 -19.58 -21.66
N HIS A 250 7.89 -18.94 -20.51
CA HIS A 250 8.20 -17.53 -20.23
C HIS A 250 7.52 -16.55 -21.19
N LYS A 251 6.36 -16.91 -21.75
CA LYS A 251 5.56 -16.00 -22.58
C LYS A 251 4.51 -15.27 -21.72
N PRO A 252 4.31 -13.96 -21.92
CA PRO A 252 3.24 -13.22 -21.27
C PRO A 252 1.85 -13.79 -21.60
N LYS A 253 1.08 -14.11 -20.56
CA LYS A 253 -0.31 -14.55 -20.64
C LYS A 253 -1.20 -13.58 -19.88
N LEU A 254 -2.16 -12.97 -20.58
CA LEU A 254 -3.12 -12.06 -20.00
C LEU A 254 -3.97 -12.77 -18.94
N ILE A 255 -4.14 -12.14 -17.78
CA ILE A 255 -5.01 -12.62 -16.70
C ILE A 255 -6.06 -11.60 -16.28
N HIS A 256 -5.85 -10.30 -16.54
CA HIS A 256 -6.82 -9.26 -16.19
C HIS A 256 -6.65 -8.00 -17.05
N GLY A 257 -7.73 -7.25 -17.29
CA GLY A 257 -7.76 -6.11 -18.22
C GLY A 257 -7.93 -6.51 -19.68
N ASP A 258 -7.89 -5.52 -20.57
CA ASP A 258 -8.07 -5.69 -22.01
C ASP A 258 -6.75 -6.00 -22.73
N SER A 259 -6.76 -6.85 -23.75
CA SER A 259 -5.54 -7.15 -24.51
C SER A 259 -5.20 -6.01 -25.47
N GLU A 260 -4.47 -5.01 -24.97
CA GLU A 260 -4.01 -3.87 -25.76
C GLU A 260 -2.49 -3.97 -26.01
N PRO A 261 -2.01 -3.68 -27.24
CA PRO A 261 -0.59 -3.74 -27.53
C PRO A 261 0.15 -2.54 -26.95
N LEU A 262 1.39 -2.74 -26.50
CA LEU A 262 2.30 -1.65 -26.15
C LEU A 262 2.61 -0.81 -27.40
N SER A 263 2.36 0.49 -27.31
CA SER A 263 2.70 1.51 -28.30
C SER A 263 3.96 2.29 -27.91
N ALA A 264 4.37 3.22 -28.77
CA ALA A 264 5.44 4.18 -28.49
C ALA A 264 5.16 5.10 -27.29
N ASP A 265 3.90 5.20 -26.83
CA ASP A 265 3.46 5.96 -25.67
C ASP A 265 3.09 5.08 -24.46
N SER A 266 3.23 3.75 -24.57
CA SER A 266 2.88 2.81 -23.52
C SER A 266 4.01 2.52 -22.54
N ARG A 267 3.65 1.92 -21.40
CA ARG A 267 4.57 1.44 -20.37
C ARG A 267 4.50 -0.07 -20.20
N LEU A 268 5.65 -0.71 -20.07
CA LEU A 268 5.76 -2.07 -19.53
C LEU A 268 6.26 -2.00 -18.09
N VAL A 269 5.62 -2.70 -17.17
CA VAL A 269 6.04 -2.80 -15.76
C VAL A 269 6.35 -4.25 -15.43
N LEU A 270 7.60 -4.54 -15.10
CA LEU A 270 8.02 -5.86 -14.62
C LEU A 270 7.98 -5.86 -13.10
N VAL A 271 7.24 -6.79 -12.49
CA VAL A 271 7.07 -6.89 -11.03
C VAL A 271 7.70 -8.19 -10.56
N GLY A 272 8.70 -8.09 -9.69
CA GLY A 272 9.42 -9.24 -9.14
C GLY A 272 10.47 -8.81 -8.13
N HIS A 273 10.94 -9.77 -7.33
CA HIS A 273 12.02 -9.54 -6.39
C HIS A 273 13.34 -9.30 -7.12
N GLY A 274 14.08 -8.27 -6.68
CA GLY A 274 15.48 -8.09 -7.09
C GLY A 274 16.40 -8.89 -6.17
N VAL A 275 17.39 -9.57 -6.76
CA VAL A 275 18.34 -10.41 -6.02
C VAL A 275 19.76 -10.16 -6.53
N THR A 276 20.68 -9.87 -5.61
CA THR A 276 22.11 -10.02 -5.85
C THR A 276 22.48 -11.49 -5.65
N ASN A 277 22.88 -12.14 -6.73
CA ASN A 277 23.26 -13.55 -6.77
C ASN A 277 24.61 -13.77 -6.07
N ASN A 278 24.91 -15.03 -5.76
CA ASN A 278 26.16 -15.39 -5.05
C ASN A 278 27.44 -15.07 -5.86
N ASP A 279 27.32 -14.95 -7.18
CA ASP A 279 28.41 -14.56 -8.09
C ASP A 279 28.57 -13.04 -8.23
N GLY A 280 27.75 -12.26 -7.51
CA GLY A 280 27.73 -10.81 -7.53
C GLY A 280 26.90 -10.20 -8.66
N GLY A 281 26.30 -11.00 -9.55
CA GLY A 281 25.40 -10.51 -10.58
C GLY A 281 23.98 -10.27 -10.07
N THR A 282 23.21 -9.43 -10.76
CA THR A 282 21.81 -9.17 -10.40
C THR A 282 20.82 -9.99 -11.22
N SER A 283 19.71 -10.39 -10.60
CA SER A 283 18.54 -10.97 -11.27
C SER A 283 17.23 -10.37 -10.76
N VAL A 284 16.18 -10.47 -11.58
CA VAL A 284 14.80 -10.13 -11.20
C VAL A 284 13.95 -11.38 -11.31
N ALA A 285 13.30 -11.79 -10.22
CA ALA A 285 12.54 -13.04 -10.16
C ALA A 285 13.36 -14.28 -10.60
N GLY A 286 14.68 -14.23 -10.41
CA GLY A 286 15.61 -15.28 -10.85
C GLY A 286 16.08 -15.17 -12.30
N TYR A 287 15.52 -14.26 -13.10
CA TYR A 287 15.95 -14.02 -14.48
C TYR A 287 17.10 -13.01 -14.55
N ASN A 288 18.14 -13.36 -15.30
CA ASN A 288 19.22 -12.44 -15.60
C ASN A 288 18.84 -11.45 -16.71
N ALA A 289 19.70 -10.45 -16.95
CA ALA A 289 19.45 -9.38 -17.92
C ALA A 289 19.14 -9.87 -19.35
N LYS A 290 19.74 -10.99 -19.81
CA LYS A 290 19.49 -11.52 -21.16
C LYS A 290 18.12 -12.20 -21.25
N GLU A 291 17.80 -13.02 -20.27
CA GLU A 291 16.50 -13.69 -20.18
C GLU A 291 15.36 -12.67 -20.07
N LEU A 292 15.57 -11.57 -19.34
CA LEU A 292 14.61 -10.47 -19.28
C LEU A 292 14.43 -9.77 -20.63
N ALA A 293 15.49 -9.59 -21.42
CA ALA A 293 15.36 -9.04 -22.76
C ALA A 293 14.50 -9.94 -23.66
N GLU A 294 14.70 -11.27 -23.59
CA GLU A 294 13.88 -12.25 -24.31
C GLU A 294 12.41 -12.17 -23.88
N ILE A 295 12.13 -12.12 -22.57
CA ILE A 295 10.77 -11.99 -22.03
C ILE A 295 10.10 -10.70 -22.49
N ILE A 296 10.81 -9.57 -22.45
CA ILE A 296 10.31 -8.28 -22.95
C ILE A 296 10.02 -8.37 -24.45
N GLY A 297 10.85 -9.09 -25.20
CA GLY A 297 10.67 -9.38 -26.63
C GLY A 297 9.35 -10.07 -26.97
N GLU A 298 8.84 -10.90 -26.06
CA GLU A 298 7.59 -11.66 -26.22
C GLU A 298 6.33 -10.87 -25.83
N THR A 299 6.47 -9.63 -25.37
CA THR A 299 5.31 -8.79 -25.01
C THR A 299 4.51 -8.35 -26.22
N TYR A 300 3.19 -8.25 -26.06
CA TYR A 300 2.29 -7.83 -27.13
C TYR A 300 2.49 -6.33 -27.40
N ARG A 301 3.10 -5.99 -28.54
CA ARG A 301 3.48 -4.62 -28.90
C ARG A 301 3.20 -4.29 -30.37
N ILE A 302 3.03 -3.00 -30.66
CA ILE A 302 2.97 -2.44 -32.02
C ILE A 302 4.21 -1.60 -32.29
N GLY A 303 5.05 -2.08 -33.21
CA GLY A 303 6.31 -1.41 -33.55
C GLY A 303 7.39 -1.60 -32.50
N GLU A 304 8.50 -0.88 -32.67
CA GLU A 304 9.78 -1.12 -32.01
C GLU A 304 9.99 -0.29 -30.74
N LYS A 305 9.15 0.73 -30.52
CA LYS A 305 9.30 1.65 -29.40
C LYS A 305 8.27 1.37 -28.32
N ILE A 306 8.75 1.34 -27.08
CA ILE A 306 7.94 1.40 -25.85
C ILE A 306 8.41 2.65 -25.12
N LYS A 307 7.51 3.48 -24.59
CA LYS A 307 7.92 4.72 -23.93
C LYS A 307 8.83 4.43 -22.73
N THR A 308 8.37 3.54 -21.85
CA THR A 308 9.15 3.12 -20.69
C THR A 308 8.98 1.63 -20.39
N VAL A 309 10.09 1.00 -19.99
CA VAL A 309 10.11 -0.26 -19.27
C VAL A 309 10.50 0.06 -17.83
N SER A 310 9.64 -0.28 -16.87
CA SER A 310 9.87 0.01 -15.46
C SER A 310 9.97 -1.25 -14.64
N MET A 311 11.05 -1.38 -13.88
CA MET A 311 11.21 -2.46 -12.93
C MET A 311 10.65 -2.04 -11.57
N ALA A 312 9.60 -2.71 -11.13
CA ALA A 312 9.20 -2.75 -9.74
C ALA A 312 9.97 -3.90 -9.08
N SER A 313 11.22 -3.62 -8.69
CA SER A 313 12.16 -4.56 -8.09
C SER A 313 13.18 -3.81 -7.25
N CYS A 314 13.64 -4.42 -6.15
CA CYS A 314 14.63 -3.80 -5.25
C CYS A 314 16.04 -3.84 -5.83
N ASP A 315 16.77 -2.75 -5.66
CA ASP A 315 18.22 -2.62 -5.84
C ASP A 315 18.81 -3.00 -7.22
N VAL A 316 17.98 -3.26 -8.22
CA VAL A 316 18.44 -3.65 -9.57
C VAL A 316 19.21 -2.52 -10.26
N GLY A 317 18.87 -1.27 -9.95
CA GLY A 317 19.52 -0.09 -10.50
C GLY A 317 20.97 0.11 -10.05
N SER A 318 21.42 -0.62 -9.02
CA SER A 318 22.79 -0.53 -8.48
C SER A 318 23.81 -1.33 -9.32
N ASP A 319 23.36 -2.29 -10.13
CA ASP A 319 24.23 -3.11 -10.98
C ASP A 319 24.28 -2.57 -12.41
N LYS A 320 25.33 -1.79 -12.69
CA LYS A 320 25.56 -1.22 -14.01
C LYS A 320 25.73 -2.28 -15.10
N THR A 321 26.31 -3.45 -14.78
CA THR A 321 26.53 -4.53 -15.75
C THR A 321 25.20 -5.13 -16.18
N PHE A 322 24.28 -5.29 -15.24
CA PHE A 322 22.91 -5.71 -15.52
C PHE A 322 22.20 -4.73 -16.46
N ILE A 323 22.26 -3.42 -16.15
CA ILE A 323 21.65 -2.37 -16.99
C ILE A 323 22.23 -2.38 -18.40
N GLU A 324 23.57 -2.41 -18.53
CA GLU A 324 24.27 -2.44 -19.81
C GLU A 324 23.89 -3.68 -20.63
N THR A 325 23.83 -4.85 -19.98
CA THR A 325 23.48 -6.12 -20.64
C THR A 325 22.03 -6.13 -21.11
N LEU A 326 21.10 -5.65 -20.28
CA LEU A 326 19.68 -5.60 -20.63
C LEU A 326 19.43 -4.61 -21.77
N MET A 327 19.95 -3.40 -21.68
CA MET A 327 19.78 -2.39 -22.74
C MET A 327 20.38 -2.84 -24.07
N LYS A 328 21.52 -3.54 -24.03
CA LYS A 328 22.10 -4.17 -25.22
C LYS A 328 21.19 -5.28 -25.78
N GLY A 329 20.68 -6.17 -24.93
CA GLY A 329 19.77 -7.24 -25.35
C GLY A 329 18.50 -6.70 -26.00
N LEU A 330 17.89 -5.65 -25.43
CA LEU A 330 16.73 -4.96 -26.00
C LEU A 330 17.04 -4.34 -27.37
N HIS A 331 18.21 -3.70 -27.50
CA HIS A 331 18.65 -3.15 -28.78
C HIS A 331 18.85 -4.24 -29.85
N GLU A 332 19.42 -5.39 -29.49
CA GLU A 332 19.64 -6.52 -30.42
C GLU A 332 18.32 -7.11 -30.96
N ILE A 333 17.22 -7.00 -30.20
CA ILE A 333 15.87 -7.43 -30.62
C ILE A 333 14.99 -6.27 -31.12
N ASN A 334 15.61 -5.13 -31.40
CA ASN A 334 14.99 -3.92 -31.94
C ASN A 334 13.86 -3.36 -31.07
N ILE A 335 14.14 -3.22 -29.77
CA ILE A 335 13.28 -2.54 -28.81
C ILE A 335 13.97 -1.27 -28.31
N GLU A 336 13.34 -0.13 -28.61
CA GLU A 336 13.73 1.18 -28.11
C GLU A 336 12.87 1.56 -26.90
N THR A 337 13.52 1.89 -25.77
CA THR A 337 12.80 2.28 -24.55
C THR A 337 13.70 3.06 -23.59
N GLU A 338 13.08 3.82 -22.67
CA GLU A 338 13.73 4.24 -21.43
C GLU A 338 13.52 3.17 -20.35
N LEU A 339 14.59 2.75 -19.67
CA LEU A 339 14.55 1.78 -18.59
C LEU A 339 14.57 2.51 -17.25
N HIS A 340 13.55 2.27 -16.42
CA HIS A 340 13.38 2.88 -15.10
C HIS A 340 13.58 1.84 -14.00
N LEU A 341 14.64 2.00 -13.20
CA LEU A 341 15.00 1.11 -12.10
C LEU A 341 15.10 1.86 -10.77
N ARG A 342 15.27 1.11 -9.68
CA ARG A 342 15.55 1.61 -8.34
C ARG A 342 16.84 1.01 -7.80
N ASN A 343 17.65 1.81 -7.12
CA ASN A 343 18.94 1.42 -6.50
C ASN A 343 18.82 1.20 -4.98
N THR A 344 17.62 0.87 -4.52
CA THR A 344 17.30 0.64 -3.11
C THR A 344 16.09 -0.28 -2.99
N GLU A 345 15.67 -0.59 -1.76
CA GLU A 345 14.44 -1.33 -1.50
C GLU A 345 13.20 -0.58 -2.00
N VAL A 346 12.29 -1.33 -2.60
CA VAL A 346 11.04 -0.85 -3.17
C VAL A 346 9.88 -1.56 -2.51
N GLN A 347 8.89 -0.78 -2.10
CA GLN A 347 7.58 -1.27 -1.73
C GLN A 347 6.55 -0.72 -2.70
N VAL A 348 5.55 -1.53 -3.02
CA VAL A 348 4.33 -1.05 -3.67
C VAL A 348 3.25 -0.99 -2.62
N SER A 349 2.66 0.19 -2.43
CA SER A 349 1.54 0.37 -1.50
C SER A 349 0.25 -0.25 -2.04
N HIS A 350 -0.76 -0.39 -1.19
CA HIS A 350 -2.12 -0.73 -1.62
C HIS A 350 -2.70 0.24 -2.66
N THR A 351 -2.19 1.48 -2.71
CA THR A 351 -2.60 2.53 -3.67
C THR A 351 -1.88 2.44 -5.03
N GLY A 352 -1.00 1.46 -5.20
CA GLY A 352 -0.16 1.29 -6.38
C GLY A 352 0.98 2.30 -6.49
N GLU A 353 1.26 3.06 -5.42
CA GLU A 353 2.42 3.92 -5.32
C GLU A 353 3.68 3.13 -5.01
N LYS A 354 4.81 3.60 -5.54
CA LYS A 354 6.12 2.99 -5.29
C LYS A 354 6.85 3.83 -4.25
N TYR A 355 7.18 3.20 -3.14
CA TYR A 355 7.96 3.79 -2.07
C TYR A 355 9.36 3.21 -2.08
N THR A 356 10.34 4.05 -1.78
CA THR A 356 11.75 3.67 -1.76
C THR A 356 12.32 3.88 -0.38
N LEU A 357 13.13 2.92 0.07
CA LEU A 357 13.79 3.04 1.37
C LEU A 357 14.98 3.98 1.27
N ASP A 358 15.02 4.97 2.15
CA ASP A 358 16.19 5.83 2.36
C ASP A 358 16.85 5.52 3.70
N PHE A 359 18.17 5.65 3.70
CA PHE A 359 18.99 5.53 4.91
C PHE A 359 19.51 6.92 5.23
N GLY A 360 18.82 7.58 6.16
CA GLY A 360 19.14 8.93 6.59
C GLY A 360 19.75 8.98 7.99
N PRO A 361 20.17 10.16 8.46
CA PRO A 361 20.69 10.35 9.82
C PRO A 361 19.67 9.98 10.92
N ASN A 362 18.37 9.95 10.58
CA ASN A 362 17.29 9.58 11.49
C ASN A 362 16.92 8.08 11.44
N GLY A 363 17.68 7.27 10.67
CA GLY A 363 17.43 5.84 10.49
C GLY A 363 16.80 5.49 9.15
N LEU A 364 16.15 4.33 9.10
CA LEU A 364 15.48 3.79 7.91
C LEU A 364 14.11 4.46 7.74
N GLU A 365 13.87 5.05 6.58
CA GLU A 365 12.64 5.79 6.30
C GLU A 365 12.13 5.47 4.88
N TRP A 366 10.86 5.12 4.76
CA TRP A 366 10.23 4.99 3.45
C TRP A 366 9.92 6.38 2.89
N ARG A 367 10.18 6.57 1.60
CA ARG A 367 9.96 7.84 0.93
C ARG A 367 9.17 7.68 -0.35
N HIS A 368 8.24 8.59 -0.58
CA HIS A 368 7.49 8.71 -1.83
C HIS A 368 8.11 9.80 -2.72
N LYS A 369 8.27 9.50 -4.01
CA LYS A 369 8.87 10.41 -5.02
C LYS A 369 10.31 10.88 -4.67
N ASP A 370 11.13 10.00 -4.09
CA ASP A 370 12.57 10.25 -3.94
C ASP A 370 13.29 9.94 -5.25
N ASP A 371 13.58 10.98 -6.02
CA ASP A 371 14.21 10.87 -7.33
C ASP A 371 15.62 10.30 -7.23
N ARG A 372 16.33 10.56 -6.11
CA ARG A 372 17.70 10.06 -5.88
C ARG A 372 17.79 8.54 -5.90
N LYS A 373 16.65 7.87 -5.71
CA LYS A 373 16.54 6.41 -5.73
C LYS A 373 16.17 5.86 -7.11
N GLN A 374 15.96 6.72 -8.10
CA GLN A 374 15.69 6.34 -9.48
C GLN A 374 16.97 6.29 -10.31
N VAL A 375 17.09 5.21 -11.07
CA VAL A 375 18.08 5.10 -12.15
C VAL A 375 17.32 5.02 -13.47
N VAL A 376 17.66 5.90 -14.41
CA VAL A 376 17.10 5.91 -15.77
C VAL A 376 18.20 5.59 -16.75
N ALA A 377 17.99 4.57 -17.58
CA ALA A 377 18.91 4.18 -18.64
C ALA A 377 18.23 4.31 -20.00
N THR A 378 18.90 4.96 -20.96
CA THR A 378 18.36 5.21 -22.29
C THR A 378 19.51 5.33 -23.30
N ASN A 379 19.24 5.07 -24.57
CA ASN A 379 20.23 5.34 -25.63
C ASN A 379 20.10 6.81 -26.08
N ASP A 380 21.23 7.49 -26.25
CA ASP A 380 21.27 8.83 -26.84
C ASP A 380 20.99 8.81 -28.36
N ARG A 381 21.04 9.97 -29.01
CA ARG A 381 20.73 10.10 -30.44
C ARG A 381 21.76 9.38 -31.33
N GLU A 382 22.96 9.18 -30.80
CA GLU A 382 24.07 8.50 -31.42
C GLU A 382 24.05 6.97 -31.14
N GLY A 383 23.07 6.50 -30.34
CA GLY A 383 22.89 5.10 -29.98
C GLY A 383 23.75 4.63 -28.80
N ASN A 384 24.43 5.55 -28.10
CA ASN A 384 25.22 5.20 -26.92
C ASN A 384 24.34 5.13 -25.68
N LEU A 385 24.60 4.14 -24.82
CA LEU A 385 23.90 4.02 -23.56
C LEU A 385 24.27 5.14 -22.59
N VAL A 386 23.26 5.83 -22.08
CA VAL A 386 23.36 6.84 -21.03
C VAL A 386 22.59 6.36 -19.81
N ILE A 387 23.27 6.24 -18.68
CA ILE A 387 22.69 5.91 -17.38
C ILE A 387 22.72 7.16 -16.51
N ARG A 388 21.58 7.51 -15.92
CA ARG A 388 21.40 8.70 -15.09
C ARG A 388 20.79 8.31 -13.76
N GLU A 389 21.51 8.60 -12.69
CA GLU A 389 20.90 8.71 -11.37
C GLU A 389 20.23 10.07 -11.28
N LEU A 390 18.95 10.12 -10.91
CA LEU A 390 18.26 11.40 -10.86
C LEU A 390 18.67 12.14 -9.58
N THR A 391 19.43 13.22 -9.72
CA THR A 391 19.74 14.12 -8.62
C THR A 391 18.61 15.14 -8.51
N GLY A 392 17.61 14.84 -7.67
CA GLY A 392 16.37 15.60 -7.63
C GLY A 392 15.73 15.67 -6.25
N ASN A 393 14.41 15.70 -6.24
CA ASN A 393 13.59 15.75 -5.04
C ASN A 393 13.98 14.60 -4.09
N THR A 394 14.19 14.90 -2.81
CA THR A 394 14.43 13.89 -1.77
C THR A 394 13.16 13.12 -1.39
N GLY A 395 12.03 13.44 -2.01
CA GLY A 395 10.74 12.87 -1.72
C GLY A 395 10.20 13.27 -0.35
N GLU A 396 9.01 12.79 -0.07
CA GLU A 396 8.33 12.96 1.21
C GLU A 396 8.48 11.69 2.04
N ALA A 397 8.82 11.87 3.31
CA ALA A 397 8.83 10.80 4.29
C ALA A 397 7.41 10.26 4.48
N ILE A 398 7.29 8.94 4.50
CA ILE A 398 6.02 8.27 4.74
C ILE A 398 6.20 7.18 5.78
N PHE A 399 5.16 6.99 6.58
CA PHE A 399 5.04 5.79 7.39
C PHE A 399 4.24 4.76 6.62
N THR A 400 4.69 3.51 6.66
CA THR A 400 4.00 2.38 6.06
C THR A 400 4.22 1.14 6.92
N SER A 401 3.13 0.48 7.29
CA SER A 401 3.16 -0.83 7.97
C SER A 401 2.96 -1.99 6.99
N GLU A 402 2.85 -1.69 5.70
CA GLU A 402 2.66 -2.69 4.66
C GLU A 402 3.88 -3.59 4.56
N ARG A 403 3.65 -4.84 4.18
CA ARG A 403 4.71 -5.86 4.02
C ARG A 403 5.02 -6.18 2.57
N ASN A 404 4.47 -5.40 1.63
CA ASN A 404 4.59 -5.58 0.18
C ASN A 404 5.95 -5.09 -0.37
N SER A 405 7.03 -5.35 0.38
CA SER A 405 8.39 -5.03 -0.03
C SER A 405 8.89 -6.08 -1.02
N LEU A 406 9.47 -5.62 -2.12
CA LEU A 406 9.98 -6.46 -3.20
C LEU A 406 11.41 -6.95 -2.92
N VAL A 407 11.84 -6.95 -1.66
CA VAL A 407 13.10 -7.57 -1.22
C VAL A 407 12.94 -9.07 -1.09
N PHE A 408 13.87 -9.83 -1.67
CA PHE A 408 13.90 -11.28 -1.47
C PHE A 408 14.41 -11.60 -0.05
N LYS A 409 13.50 -12.02 0.83
CA LYS A 409 13.89 -12.54 2.15
C LYS A 409 14.21 -14.03 2.04
N ARG A 410 15.48 -14.43 2.18
CA ARG A 410 15.81 -15.84 2.46
C ARG A 410 15.12 -16.21 3.78
N LEU A 411 14.15 -17.13 3.74
CA LEU A 411 13.65 -17.80 4.93
C LEU A 411 14.85 -18.46 5.61
N ALA A 412 15.30 -17.90 6.73
CA ALA A 412 16.23 -18.58 7.61
C ALA A 412 15.47 -19.76 8.23
N VAL A 413 15.57 -20.93 7.60
CA VAL A 413 15.20 -22.20 8.23
C VAL A 413 16.23 -22.43 9.33
N MET A 414 15.96 -21.89 10.52
CA MET A 414 16.67 -22.26 11.73
C MET A 414 16.29 -23.71 12.02
N PHE A 415 17.19 -24.64 11.70
CA PHE A 415 17.11 -26.02 12.17
C PHE A 415 17.14 -25.99 13.71
N LEU A 416 15.98 -26.15 14.34
CA LEU A 416 15.90 -26.71 15.69
C LEU A 416 16.39 -28.16 15.60
N ARG A 417 17.66 -28.40 15.93
CA ARG A 417 18.09 -29.74 16.34
C ARG A 417 17.77 -29.90 17.83
N VAL A 418 17.01 -30.96 18.08
CA VAL A 418 16.53 -31.51 19.36
C VAL A 418 17.63 -31.57 20.41
#